data_AF-N1Q6C4-F1
#
_entry.id   AF-N1Q6C4-F1
#
_cell.length_a   1.000
_cell.length_b   1.000
_cell.length_c   1.000
_cell.angle_alpha   90.00
_cell.angle_beta   90.00
_cell.angle_gamma   90.00
#
_symmetry.space_group_name_H-M   'P 1'
#
loop_
_entity.id
_entity.type
_entity.pdbx_description
1 polymer ?
#
loop_
_entity_poly.entity_id
_entity_poly.type
_entity_poly.pdbx_seq_one_letter_code
_entity_poly.pdbx_strand_id
1 'polypeptide(L)'
;EGSAYDSRILNNARSHYRFDTLEGRYYLADASYLNSAPYIVLYRGVRYYLREQYLAAMRPADYKELFNLRYSSLRNVVERTFSIIKRRFRIFESAPQYSIRA
;
A
#
# COMPACT_ATOMS: atom_id res chain seq x y z
N GLU A 1 2.77 11.33 12.35
CA GLU A 1 2.76 11.01 10.90
C GLU A 1 1.41 11.43 10.30
N GLY A 2 1.40 11.99 9.08
CA GLY A 2 0.23 11.87 8.18
C GLY A 2 -0.88 12.94 8.22
N SER A 3 -0.59 14.23 8.01
CA SER A 3 -1.65 15.23 7.71
C SER A 3 -1.99 15.33 6.23
N ALA A 4 -1.20 14.72 5.35
CA ALA A 4 -1.39 14.77 3.92
C ALA A 4 -2.33 13.65 3.47
N TYR A 5 -3.39 14.01 2.77
CA TYR A 5 -4.28 13.05 2.13
C TYR A 5 -3.55 12.33 1.01
N ASP A 6 -3.72 11.01 0.93
CA ASP A 6 -3.00 10.14 -0.01
C ASP A 6 -3.11 10.60 -1.48
N SER A 7 -4.26 11.13 -1.90
CA SER A 7 -4.40 11.65 -3.27
C SER A 7 -3.55 12.90 -3.52
N ARG A 8 -3.27 13.73 -2.51
CA ARG A 8 -2.35 14.87 -2.66
C ARG A 8 -0.92 14.39 -2.83
N ILE A 9 -0.51 13.36 -2.09
CA ILE A 9 0.82 12.75 -2.21
C ILE A 9 0.98 12.17 -3.61
N LEU A 10 -0.03 11.43 -4.10
CA LEU A 10 0.00 10.85 -5.45
C LEU A 10 0.08 11.92 -6.55
N ASN A 11 -0.75 12.95 -6.46
CA ASN A 11 -0.72 14.05 -7.43
C ASN A 11 0.63 14.75 -7.43
N ASN A 12 1.22 14.99 -6.24
CA ASN A 12 2.54 15.58 -6.13
C ASN A 12 3.64 14.67 -6.73
N ALA A 13 3.58 13.36 -6.45
CA ALA A 13 4.48 12.34 -7.02
C ALA A 13 4.46 12.36 -8.56
N ARG A 14 3.28 12.43 -9.15
CA ARG A 14 3.10 12.50 -10.61
C ARG A 14 3.66 13.78 -11.20
N SER A 15 3.30 14.92 -10.63
CA SER A 15 3.67 16.24 -11.18
C SER A 15 5.16 16.55 -11.05
N HIS A 16 5.82 16.10 -9.98
CA HIS A 16 7.18 16.53 -9.66
C HIS A 16 8.24 15.43 -9.76
N TYR A 17 7.86 14.15 -9.69
CA TYR A 17 8.82 13.04 -9.57
C TYR A 17 8.70 12.00 -10.69
N ARG A 18 7.96 12.30 -11.77
CA ARG A 18 7.75 11.40 -12.93
C ARG A 18 7.25 10.01 -12.49
N PHE A 19 6.32 10.01 -11.52
CA PHE A 19 5.72 8.79 -11.02
C PHE A 19 4.66 8.28 -11.99
N ASP A 20 5.13 7.68 -13.08
CA ASP A 20 4.31 7.11 -14.16
C ASP A 20 4.38 5.59 -14.15
N THR A 21 3.33 4.93 -14.64
CA THR A 21 3.36 3.49 -14.90
C THR A 21 3.89 3.18 -16.27
N LEU A 22 4.64 2.08 -16.37
CA LEU A 22 4.93 1.45 -17.66
C LEU A 22 3.66 0.90 -18.29
N GLU A 23 3.60 0.94 -19.62
CA GLU A 23 2.49 0.39 -20.38
C GLU A 23 2.27 -1.10 -20.06
N GLY A 24 1.00 -1.48 -19.89
CA GLY A 24 0.61 -2.84 -19.49
C GLY A 24 0.90 -3.21 -18.03
N ARG A 25 1.35 -2.26 -17.18
CA ARG A 25 1.59 -2.49 -15.76
C ARG A 25 0.64 -1.69 -14.87
N TYR A 26 0.43 -2.20 -13.66
CA TYR A 26 -0.41 -1.58 -12.65
C TYR A 26 0.34 -1.44 -11.33
N TYR A 27 0.07 -0.35 -10.63
CA TYR A 27 0.49 -0.19 -9.24
C TYR A 27 -0.57 -0.76 -8.30
N LEU A 28 -0.12 -1.57 -7.33
CA LEU A 28 -0.95 -1.99 -6.21
C LEU A 28 -1.03 -0.82 -5.23
N ALA A 29 -2.17 -0.16 -5.18
CA ALA A 29 -2.37 1.05 -4.39
C ALA A 29 -3.13 0.74 -3.11
N ASP A 30 -2.83 1.46 -2.03
CA ASP A 30 -3.53 1.33 -0.74
C ASP A 30 -5.06 1.52 -0.90
N ALA A 31 -5.85 0.97 0.02
CA ALA A 31 -7.30 1.08 0.08
C ALA A 31 -7.80 2.54 0.17
N SER A 32 -6.95 3.46 0.61
CA SER A 32 -7.18 4.90 0.63
C SER A 32 -7.07 5.59 -0.74
N TYR A 33 -6.47 4.93 -1.74
CA TYR A 33 -6.41 5.44 -3.11
C TYR A 33 -7.65 5.07 -3.91
N LEU A 34 -7.88 5.83 -4.99
CA LEU A 34 -8.93 5.54 -5.95
C LEU A 34 -8.54 4.32 -6.80
N ASN A 35 -9.47 3.38 -6.97
CA ASN A 35 -9.32 2.28 -7.92
C ASN A 35 -9.52 2.81 -9.34
N SER A 36 -8.43 3.18 -10.00
CA SER A 36 -8.45 3.81 -11.32
C SER A 36 -7.13 3.53 -12.02
N ALA A 37 -7.16 3.14 -13.30
CA ALA A 37 -5.94 2.88 -14.04
C ALA A 37 -4.97 4.08 -13.95
N PRO A 38 -3.69 3.85 -13.64
CA PRO A 38 -3.01 2.54 -13.57
C PRO A 38 -2.90 1.94 -12.15
N TYR A 39 -3.71 2.39 -11.20
CA TYR A 39 -3.74 1.94 -9.80
C TYR A 39 -4.87 0.94 -9.58
N ILE A 40 -4.54 -0.20 -8.98
CA ILE A 40 -5.53 -1.22 -8.60
C ILE A 40 -5.55 -1.37 -7.08
N VAL A 41 -6.76 -1.37 -6.53
CA VAL A 41 -7.05 -1.58 -5.11
C VAL A 41 -7.75 -2.93 -4.93
N LEU A 42 -7.61 -3.54 -3.74
CA LEU A 42 -8.32 -4.76 -3.38
C LEU A 42 -9.85 -4.62 -3.53
N TYR A 43 -10.53 -5.73 -3.81
CA TYR A 43 -11.99 -5.80 -3.77
C TYR A 43 -12.48 -5.60 -2.33
N ARG A 44 -13.13 -4.47 -2.07
CA ARG A 44 -13.70 -4.17 -0.75
C ARG A 44 -14.81 -5.15 -0.41
N GLY A 45 -14.86 -5.58 0.85
CA GLY A 45 -15.88 -6.54 1.34
C GLY A 45 -15.66 -7.99 0.89
N VAL A 46 -14.57 -8.29 0.18
CA VAL A 46 -14.20 -9.66 -0.20
C VAL A 46 -13.15 -10.19 0.76
N ARG A 47 -13.36 -11.41 1.24
CA ARG A 47 -12.48 -12.08 2.21
C ARG A 47 -11.08 -12.27 1.62
N TYR A 48 -10.08 -12.11 2.49
CA TYR A 48 -8.70 -12.52 2.23
C TYR A 48 -8.07 -12.90 3.58
N TYR A 49 -7.97 -14.18 3.86
CA TYR A 49 -7.42 -14.65 5.13
C TYR A 49 -6.10 -15.36 4.89
N LEU A 50 -5.01 -14.58 4.85
CA LEU A 50 -3.65 -15.10 4.70
C LEU A 50 -3.33 -16.22 5.70
N ARG A 51 -3.83 -16.08 6.93
CA ARG A 51 -3.65 -17.08 8.00
C ARG A 51 -4.46 -18.37 7.75
N GLU A 52 -5.71 -18.25 7.32
CA GLU A 52 -6.57 -19.43 7.06
C GLU A 52 -6.11 -20.18 5.81
N GLN A 53 -5.63 -19.48 4.79
CA GLN A 53 -5.01 -20.11 3.62
C GLN A 53 -3.72 -20.84 3.95
N TYR A 54 -2.88 -20.25 4.79
CA TYR A 54 -1.63 -20.90 5.21
C TYR A 54 -1.87 -22.08 6.17
N LEU A 55 -2.79 -21.96 7.12
CA LEU A 55 -3.00 -22.96 8.18
C LEU A 55 -4.04 -24.03 7.83
N ALA A 56 -5.11 -23.67 7.11
CA ALA A 56 -6.25 -24.55 6.86
C ALA A 56 -6.33 -25.06 5.41
N ALA A 57 -5.33 -24.75 4.56
CA ALA A 57 -5.31 -25.08 3.13
C ALA A 57 -6.58 -24.66 2.36
N MET A 58 -7.34 -23.70 2.91
CA MET A 58 -8.58 -23.20 2.31
C MET A 58 -8.24 -22.48 1.01
N ARG A 59 -8.66 -23.04 -0.12
CA ARG A 59 -8.44 -22.41 -1.42
C ARG A 59 -9.40 -21.23 -1.61
N PRO A 60 -8.99 -20.14 -2.29
CA PRO A 60 -9.92 -19.09 -2.69
C PRO A 60 -11.11 -19.70 -3.45
N ALA A 61 -12.33 -19.27 -3.12
CA ALA A 61 -13.55 -19.78 -3.75
C ALA A 61 -13.83 -19.14 -5.12
N ASP A 62 -13.42 -17.88 -5.31
CA ASP A 62 -13.69 -17.11 -6.52
C ASP A 62 -12.48 -16.26 -6.95
N TYR A 63 -12.51 -15.73 -8.19
CA TYR A 63 -11.46 -14.88 -8.74
C TYR A 63 -11.20 -13.64 -7.88
N LYS A 64 -12.22 -13.08 -7.22
CA LYS A 64 -12.06 -11.92 -6.33
C LYS A 64 -11.28 -12.27 -5.07
N GLU A 65 -11.54 -13.43 -4.47
CA GLU A 65 -10.79 -13.90 -3.30
C GLU A 65 -9.35 -14.23 -3.67
N LEU A 66 -9.13 -14.86 -4.84
CA LEU A 66 -7.78 -15.14 -5.34
C LEU A 66 -7.01 -13.84 -5.60
N PHE A 67 -7.66 -12.84 -6.20
CA PHE A 67 -7.08 -11.52 -6.39
C PHE A 67 -6.72 -10.86 -5.06
N ASN A 68 -7.65 -10.79 -4.11
CA ASN A 68 -7.39 -10.18 -2.81
C ASN A 68 -6.31 -10.92 -2.01
N LEU A 69 -6.25 -12.26 -2.07
CA LEU A 69 -5.17 -13.03 -1.46
C LEU A 69 -3.81 -12.59 -2.02
N ARG A 70 -3.66 -12.57 -3.35
CA ARG A 70 -2.40 -12.18 -4.01
C ARG A 70 -2.03 -10.74 -3.70
N TYR A 71 -3.02 -9.84 -3.77
CA TYR A 71 -2.89 -8.44 -3.41
C TYR A 71 -2.35 -8.29 -1.98
N SER A 72 -2.98 -8.96 -1.00
CA SER A 72 -2.62 -8.85 0.42
C SER A 72 -1.29 -9.50 0.75
N SER A 73 -0.93 -10.58 0.05
CA SER A 73 0.40 -11.20 0.14
C SER A 73 1.51 -10.23 -0.28
N LEU A 74 1.35 -9.57 -1.44
CA LEU A 74 2.30 -8.57 -1.94
C LEU A 74 2.38 -7.35 -1.02
N ARG A 75 1.22 -6.84 -0.58
CA ARG A 75 1.15 -5.73 0.36
C ARG A 75 1.89 -6.03 1.67
N ASN A 76 1.72 -7.23 2.21
CA ASN A 76 2.39 -7.64 3.45
C ASN A 76 3.93 -7.61 3.32
N VAL A 77 4.49 -7.93 2.14
CA VAL A 77 5.93 -7.81 1.91
C VAL A 77 6.38 -6.34 1.97
N VAL A 78 5.64 -5.44 1.33
CA VAL A 78 5.93 -4.00 1.33
C VAL A 78 5.81 -3.41 2.74
N GLU A 79 4.71 -3.68 3.44
CA GLU A 79 4.48 -3.19 4.80
C GLU A 79 5.52 -3.71 5.80
N ARG A 80 5.90 -4.98 5.71
CA ARG A 80 6.97 -5.55 6.55
C ARG A 80 8.32 -4.88 6.26
N THR A 81 8.62 -4.61 5.00
CA THR A 81 9.85 -3.92 4.61
C THR A 81 9.90 -2.52 5.21
N PHE A 82 8.82 -1.74 5.06
CA PHE A 82 8.72 -0.42 5.69
C PHE A 82 8.76 -0.49 7.21
N SER A 83 8.13 -1.50 7.81
CA SER A 83 8.16 -1.70 9.26
C SER A 83 9.58 -1.92 9.79
N ILE A 84 10.41 -2.69 9.06
CA ILE A 84 11.84 -2.88 9.39
C ILE A 84 12.60 -1.56 9.26
N ILE A 85 12.37 -0.81 8.19
CA ILE A 85 13.01 0.50 7.97
C ILE A 85 12.66 1.48 9.09
N LYS A 86 11.37 1.59 9.46
CA LYS A 86 10.92 2.44 10.58
C LYS A 86 11.57 2.04 11.90
N ARG A 87 11.66 0.74 12.20
CA ARG A 87 12.32 0.24 13.42
C ARG A 87 13.82 0.56 13.43
N ARG A 88 14.50 0.50 12.28
CA ARG A 88 15.93 0.80 12.17
C ARG A 88 16.22 2.29 12.30
N PHE A 89 15.36 3.13 11.73
CA PHE A 89 15.57 4.57 11.66
C PHE A 89 14.53 5.32 12.49
N ARG A 90 14.88 5.66 13.73
CA ARG A 90 14.01 6.38 14.68
C ARG A 90 13.55 7.76 14.20
N ILE A 91 14.18 8.32 13.16
CA ILE A 91 13.73 9.56 12.50
C ILE A 91 12.31 9.44 11.92
N PHE A 92 11.83 8.22 11.67
CA PHE A 92 10.45 7.99 11.24
C PHE A 92 9.47 7.83 12.42
N GLU A 93 9.95 7.68 13.66
CA GLU A 93 9.10 7.54 14.85
C GLU A 93 8.65 8.90 15.41
N SER A 94 9.51 9.91 15.35
CA SER A 94 9.21 11.26 15.85
C SER A 94 9.57 12.32 14.83
N ALA A 95 8.68 13.30 14.66
CA ALA A 95 9.01 14.49 13.89
C ALA A 95 10.19 15.19 14.57
N PRO A 96 11.25 15.55 13.84
CA PRO A 96 12.36 16.27 14.43
C PRO A 96 11.85 17.63 14.93
N GLN A 97 12.13 17.94 16.20
CA GLN A 97 11.80 19.23 16.82
C GLN A 97 12.77 20.29 16.30
N TYR A 98 12.55 20.75 15.07
CA TYR A 98 13.24 21.95 14.58
C TYR A 98 12.44 23.17 15.00
N SER A 99 13.10 24.13 15.63
CA SER A 99 12.51 25.45 15.82
C SER A 99 12.36 26.11 14.46
N ILE A 100 11.13 26.36 14.05
CA ILE A 100 10.85 27.27 12.94
C ILE A 100 11.18 28.66 13.48
N ARG A 101 12.36 29.19 13.12
CA ARG A 101 12.63 30.61 13.30
C ARG A 101 11.70 31.35 12.35
N ALA A 102 10.75 32.07 12.94
CA ALA A 102 9.89 33.04 12.26
C ALA A 102 10.72 34.23 11.76
#